data_AF-A0A4W6DTK6-F1
#
_entry.id   AF-A0A4W6DTK6-F1
#
_cell.length_a   1.000
_cell.length_b   1.000
_cell.length_c   1.000
_cell.angle_alpha   90.00
_cell.angle_beta   90.00
_cell.angle_gamma   90.00
#
_symmetry.space_group_name_H-M   'P 1'
#
loop_
_entity.id
_entity.type
_entity.pdbx_description
1 polymer ?
#
loop_
_entity_poly.entity_id
_entity_poly.type
_entity_poly.pdbx_seq_one_letter_code
_entity_poly.pdbx_strand_id
1 'polypeptide(L)'
;MRLSAVVLLISTSLVLAGSVVIKTMVFPTETSTSYVELVPLKPLDLRAFTLCMRVATELKGHREVILFAYRTEDHDGLNVWRELDGRLSLYLASSGQGVLFEVPQLEALETHLCVTWDSSSGAAALFMNGRKSLTKIYKKGHAIHSGGKVIIGQDPDGYLGSFDQKQCFIGEISDINMWDSVLSDSTIQDMYAGKRVPRGNVFDWENTELKINGKVEVITREL
;
A
#
# COMPACT_ATOMS: atom_id res chain seq x y z
N MET A 1 -26.23 31.29 61.90
CA MET A 1 -25.45 31.39 60.64
C MET A 1 -25.13 29.98 60.19
N ARG A 2 -25.78 29.46 59.14
CA ARG A 2 -25.49 28.11 58.60
C ARG A 2 -24.54 28.28 57.42
N LEU A 3 -23.31 27.79 57.53
CA LEU A 3 -22.37 27.69 56.41
C LEU A 3 -22.74 26.45 55.59
N SER A 4 -23.15 26.64 54.34
CA SER A 4 -23.26 25.56 53.37
C SER A 4 -21.88 25.29 52.77
N ALA A 5 -21.34 24.11 53.00
CA ALA A 5 -20.11 23.65 52.36
C ALA A 5 -20.44 23.20 50.93
N VAL A 6 -19.84 23.86 49.95
CA VAL A 6 -19.89 23.46 48.53
C VAL A 6 -18.76 22.46 48.29
N VAL A 7 -19.11 21.21 48.02
CA VAL A 7 -18.15 20.17 47.63
C VAL A 7 -17.96 20.24 46.12
N LEU A 8 -16.78 20.68 45.67
CA LEU A 8 -16.40 20.67 44.27
C LEU A 8 -15.82 19.28 43.92
N LEU A 9 -16.56 18.50 43.12
CA LEU A 9 -16.05 17.25 42.56
C LEU A 9 -15.25 17.57 41.30
N ILE A 10 -13.92 17.48 41.40
CA ILE A 10 -13.02 17.57 40.23
C ILE A 10 -12.95 16.18 39.60
N SER A 11 -13.63 15.98 38.48
CA SER A 11 -13.48 14.78 37.67
C SER A 11 -12.18 14.86 36.87
N THR A 12 -11.12 14.21 37.33
CA THR A 12 -9.90 14.02 36.54
C THR A 12 -10.17 12.90 35.52
N SER A 13 -10.49 13.27 34.27
CA SER A 13 -10.54 12.31 33.17
C SER A 13 -9.11 11.86 32.83
N LEU A 14 -8.80 10.60 33.14
CA LEU A 14 -7.55 9.97 32.74
C LEU A 14 -7.61 9.72 31.22
N VAL A 15 -6.93 10.53 30.42
CA VAL A 15 -6.75 10.26 29.00
C VAL A 15 -5.62 9.23 28.89
N LEU A 16 -5.97 7.96 28.69
CA LEU A 16 -5.02 6.96 28.22
C LEU A 16 -4.70 7.31 26.76
N ALA A 17 -3.57 7.98 26.55
CA ALA A 17 -2.97 8.04 25.22
C ALA A 17 -2.59 6.61 24.84
N GLY A 18 -3.39 5.98 23.99
CA GLY A 18 -3.00 4.72 23.38
C GLY A 18 -1.73 4.94 22.56
N SER A 19 -0.68 4.19 22.87
CA SER A 19 0.55 4.16 22.08
C SER A 19 0.19 3.81 20.63
N VAL A 20 0.71 4.59 19.67
CA VAL A 20 0.49 4.30 18.25
C VAL A 20 1.49 3.23 17.85
N VAL A 21 0.98 2.07 17.47
CA VAL A 21 1.79 0.92 17.11
C VAL A 21 2.04 0.92 15.59
N ILE A 22 3.30 1.14 15.20
CA ILE A 22 3.74 1.03 13.81
C ILE A 22 4.21 -0.41 13.55
N LYS A 23 3.62 -1.06 12.56
CA LYS A 23 4.08 -2.36 12.02
C LYS A 23 4.83 -2.13 10.70
N THR A 24 5.99 -2.74 10.54
CA THR A 24 6.79 -2.70 9.30
C THR A 24 7.17 -4.11 8.89
N MET A 25 6.92 -4.47 7.64
CA MET A 25 7.43 -5.71 7.04
C MET A 25 8.82 -5.46 6.50
N VAL A 26 9.76 -6.33 6.88
CA VAL A 26 11.15 -6.28 6.43
C VAL A 26 11.46 -7.52 5.60
N PHE A 27 11.90 -7.29 4.36
CA PHE A 27 12.34 -8.30 3.40
C PHE A 27 13.88 -8.20 3.30
N PRO A 28 14.63 -8.99 4.09
CA PRO A 28 16.06 -8.73 4.30
C PRO A 28 16.96 -9.22 3.16
N THR A 29 16.50 -10.18 2.36
CA THR A 29 17.35 -10.86 1.37
C THR A 29 16.57 -11.26 0.12
N GLU A 30 17.28 -11.41 -1.00
CA GLU A 30 16.74 -11.94 -2.25
C GLU A 30 16.25 -13.38 -2.05
N THR A 31 14.99 -13.67 -2.36
CA THR A 31 14.42 -15.03 -2.33
C THR A 31 13.31 -15.16 -3.38
N SER A 32 12.94 -16.38 -3.73
CA SER A 32 11.69 -16.71 -4.46
C SER A 32 10.64 -17.37 -3.56
N THR A 33 10.81 -17.30 -2.22
CA THR A 33 9.99 -18.04 -1.25
C THR A 33 9.44 -17.17 -0.13
N SER A 34 9.89 -15.93 0.01
CA SER A 34 9.47 -15.03 1.08
C SER A 34 8.45 -14.03 0.55
N TYR A 35 7.25 -14.03 1.13
CA TYR A 35 6.16 -13.12 0.78
C TYR A 35 5.17 -12.98 1.93
N VAL A 36 4.30 -11.98 1.85
CA VAL A 36 3.16 -11.81 2.77
C VAL A 36 1.88 -11.76 1.97
N GLU A 37 0.90 -12.60 2.32
CA GLU A 37 -0.47 -12.47 1.82
C GLU A 37 -1.22 -11.46 2.70
N LEU A 38 -1.78 -10.42 2.08
CA LEU A 38 -2.69 -9.47 2.73
C LEU A 38 -4.13 -9.96 2.55
N VAL A 39 -4.84 -10.24 3.65
CA VAL A 39 -6.25 -10.65 3.58
C VAL A 39 -7.13 -9.39 3.55
N PRO A 40 -7.86 -9.12 2.45
CA PRO A 40 -8.61 -7.89 2.32
C PRO A 40 -9.87 -7.89 3.20
N LEU A 41 -10.27 -6.71 3.66
CA LEU A 41 -11.49 -6.52 4.45
C LEU A 41 -12.77 -6.78 3.64
N LYS A 42 -12.67 -6.67 2.31
CA LYS A 42 -13.71 -7.00 1.34
C LYS A 42 -13.07 -7.46 0.02
N PRO A 43 -13.78 -8.24 -0.81
CA PRO A 43 -13.26 -8.66 -2.10
C PRO A 43 -12.84 -7.48 -2.99
N LEU A 44 -11.76 -7.63 -3.76
CA LEU A 44 -11.30 -6.63 -4.73
C LEU A 44 -12.16 -6.70 -6.02
N ASP A 45 -13.41 -6.25 -5.93
CA ASP A 45 -14.28 -5.96 -7.08
C ASP A 45 -14.36 -4.44 -7.28
N LEU A 46 -13.45 -3.89 -8.08
CA LEU A 46 -13.13 -2.46 -8.08
C LEU A 46 -13.37 -1.80 -9.44
N ARG A 47 -14.04 -0.64 -9.39
CA ARG A 47 -14.17 0.31 -10.51
C ARG A 47 -13.33 1.57 -10.32
N ALA A 48 -12.79 1.77 -9.14
CA ALA A 48 -11.83 2.81 -8.82
C ALA A 48 -11.03 2.34 -7.61
N PHE A 49 -9.83 2.89 -7.42
CA PHE A 49 -9.11 2.68 -6.18
C PHE A 49 -8.12 3.80 -5.87
N THR A 50 -7.75 3.85 -4.59
CA THR A 50 -6.52 4.48 -4.12
C THR A 50 -5.76 3.42 -3.32
N LEU A 51 -4.50 3.18 -3.65
CA LEU A 51 -3.59 2.32 -2.91
C LEU A 51 -2.45 3.20 -2.40
N CYS A 52 -2.19 3.20 -1.09
CA CYS A 52 -1.08 3.88 -0.47
C CYS A 52 -0.22 2.87 0.32
N MET A 53 1.09 3.09 0.33
CA MET A 53 2.06 2.33 1.11
C MET A 53 3.27 3.22 1.45
N ARG A 54 4.00 2.87 2.49
CA ARG A 54 5.35 3.39 2.75
C ARG A 54 6.37 2.35 2.33
N VAL A 55 7.34 2.76 1.52
CA VAL A 55 8.34 1.86 0.93
C VAL A 55 9.75 2.43 1.05
N ALA A 56 10.71 1.61 1.44
CA ALA A 56 12.13 1.91 1.45
C ALA A 56 12.92 0.74 0.85
N THR A 57 13.88 1.01 -0.04
CA THR A 57 14.71 -0.04 -0.64
C THR A 57 16.08 0.47 -1.08
N GLU A 58 17.12 -0.33 -0.81
CA GLU A 58 18.48 -0.06 -1.30
C GLU A 58 18.77 -0.77 -2.63
N LEU A 59 17.79 -1.49 -3.20
CA LEU A 59 17.95 -2.13 -4.51
C LEU A 59 18.19 -1.07 -5.58
N LYS A 60 19.40 -1.09 -6.15
CA LYS A 60 19.82 -0.22 -7.25
C LYS A 60 20.02 -1.01 -8.54
N GLY A 61 20.08 -0.31 -9.66
CA GLY A 61 20.46 -0.86 -10.96
C GLY A 61 19.28 -1.30 -11.82
N HIS A 62 19.61 -1.99 -12.91
CA HIS A 62 18.68 -2.38 -13.97
C HIS A 62 17.92 -3.66 -13.58
N ARG A 63 16.93 -3.52 -12.70
CA ARG A 63 16.16 -4.64 -12.14
C ARG A 63 14.72 -4.23 -11.83
N GLU A 64 13.79 -5.05 -12.30
CA GLU A 64 12.37 -4.99 -11.96
C GLU A 64 12.14 -5.43 -10.52
N VAL A 65 11.28 -4.70 -9.81
CA VAL A 65 10.94 -5.00 -8.43
C VAL A 65 9.45 -4.82 -8.24
N ILE A 66 8.77 -5.89 -7.85
CA ILE A 66 7.37 -5.86 -7.46
C ILE A 66 7.18 -5.09 -6.16
N LEU A 67 6.21 -4.19 -6.10
CA LEU A 67 5.86 -3.43 -4.90
C LEU A 67 4.52 -3.89 -4.31
N PHE A 68 3.58 -4.25 -5.18
CA PHE A 68 2.27 -4.79 -4.81
C PHE A 68 1.77 -5.68 -5.94
N ALA A 69 1.34 -6.90 -5.62
CA ALA A 69 0.73 -7.82 -6.60
C ALA A 69 -0.67 -8.26 -6.15
N TYR A 70 -1.64 -8.19 -7.04
CA TYR A 70 -2.95 -8.82 -6.88
C TYR A 70 -3.17 -9.82 -8.02
N ARG A 71 -3.22 -11.11 -7.69
CA ARG A 71 -3.28 -12.20 -8.67
C ARG A 71 -4.60 -12.93 -8.59
N THR A 72 -5.34 -12.95 -9.68
CA THR A 72 -6.50 -13.84 -9.88
C THR A 72 -6.02 -15.21 -10.39
N GLU A 73 -6.89 -16.21 -10.53
CA GLU A 73 -6.52 -17.52 -11.10
C GLU A 73 -5.85 -17.38 -12.48
N ASP A 74 -6.41 -16.55 -13.35
CA ASP A 74 -6.00 -16.53 -14.76
C ASP A 74 -5.01 -15.42 -15.12
N HIS A 75 -5.03 -14.28 -14.42
CA HIS A 75 -4.18 -13.13 -14.75
C HIS A 75 -3.79 -12.25 -13.56
N ASP A 76 -2.77 -11.41 -13.78
CA ASP A 76 -2.40 -10.30 -12.89
C ASP A 76 -3.51 -9.26 -12.86
N GLY A 77 -4.24 -9.19 -11.75
CA GLY A 77 -5.39 -8.29 -11.61
C GLY A 77 -4.95 -6.83 -11.43
N LEU A 78 -4.02 -6.57 -10.51
CA LEU A 78 -3.47 -5.24 -10.23
C LEU A 78 -2.03 -5.38 -9.71
N ASN A 79 -1.05 -4.91 -10.47
CA ASN A 79 0.35 -4.89 -10.02
C ASN A 79 0.93 -3.46 -10.04
N VAL A 80 1.78 -3.17 -9.06
CA VAL A 80 2.62 -1.97 -9.01
C VAL A 80 4.09 -2.38 -8.97
N TRP A 81 4.89 -1.81 -9.87
CA TRP A 81 6.30 -2.17 -10.03
C TRP A 81 7.20 -0.95 -10.01
N ARG A 82 8.48 -1.20 -9.74
CA ARG A 82 9.59 -0.43 -10.28
C ARG A 82 10.18 -1.20 -11.46
N GLU A 83 10.22 -0.58 -12.62
CA GLU A 83 10.68 -1.14 -13.89
C GLU A 83 12.21 -1.16 -14.00
N LEU A 84 12.75 -1.86 -15.02
CA LEU A 84 14.21 -1.91 -15.30
C LEU A 84 14.84 -0.52 -15.43
N ASP A 85 14.12 0.44 -16.02
CA ASP A 85 14.59 1.82 -16.22
C ASP A 85 14.32 2.73 -15.00
N GLY A 86 13.82 2.16 -13.91
CA GLY A 86 13.54 2.86 -12.66
C GLY A 86 12.21 3.62 -12.64
N ARG A 87 11.42 3.62 -13.71
CA ARG A 87 10.06 4.17 -13.66
C ARG A 87 9.18 3.31 -12.76
N LEU A 88 8.17 3.93 -12.14
CA LEU A 88 7.13 3.18 -11.45
C LEU A 88 6.00 2.89 -12.43
N SER A 89 5.30 1.77 -12.28
CA SER A 89 4.22 1.40 -13.20
C SER A 89 3.02 0.81 -12.49
N LEU A 90 1.87 0.93 -13.14
CA LEU A 90 0.62 0.28 -12.77
C LEU A 90 0.17 -0.62 -13.91
N TYR A 91 -0.15 -1.87 -13.59
CA TYR A 91 -0.74 -2.85 -14.50
C TYR A 91 -2.11 -3.26 -14.00
N LEU A 92 -3.08 -3.35 -14.92
CA LEU A 92 -4.42 -3.86 -14.66
C LEU A 92 -4.80 -4.92 -15.70
N ALA A 93 -5.03 -6.16 -15.25
CA ALA A 93 -5.32 -7.32 -16.11
C ALA A 93 -4.36 -7.43 -17.31
N SER A 94 -3.05 -7.31 -17.06
CA SER A 94 -2.01 -7.29 -18.11
C SER A 94 -0.63 -7.42 -17.49
N SER A 95 0.28 -8.14 -18.15
CA SER A 95 1.70 -8.22 -17.82
C SER A 95 2.61 -7.47 -18.81
N GLY A 96 2.04 -6.82 -19.84
CA GLY A 96 2.82 -6.17 -20.90
C GLY A 96 2.37 -4.77 -21.32
N GLN A 97 1.22 -4.30 -20.84
CA GLN A 97 0.67 -2.98 -21.16
C GLN A 97 0.31 -2.23 -19.88
N GLY A 98 1.34 -1.78 -19.16
CA GLY A 98 1.23 -0.93 -17.98
C GLY A 98 1.24 0.56 -18.33
N VAL A 99 0.79 1.38 -17.39
CA VAL A 99 1.04 2.83 -17.42
C VAL A 99 2.26 3.14 -16.56
N LEU A 100 3.26 3.75 -17.17
CA LEU A 100 4.52 4.11 -16.48
C LEU A 100 4.46 5.55 -15.97
N PHE A 101 5.11 5.83 -14.86
CA PHE A 101 5.21 7.15 -14.23
C PHE A 101 6.68 7.51 -14.06
N GLU A 102 7.04 8.70 -14.55
CA GLU A 102 8.37 9.25 -14.38
C GLU A 102 8.38 10.11 -13.13
N VAL A 103 9.03 9.60 -12.09
CA VAL A 103 9.12 10.18 -10.75
C VAL A 103 10.52 9.94 -10.18
N PRO A 104 10.94 10.62 -9.10
CA PRO A 104 12.20 10.30 -8.42
C PRO A 104 12.31 8.81 -8.09
N GLN A 105 13.54 8.30 -8.07
CA GLN A 105 13.81 6.89 -7.77
C GLN A 105 13.51 6.57 -6.30
N LEU A 106 13.08 5.33 -6.05
CA LEU A 106 13.01 4.80 -4.69
C LEU A 106 14.42 4.56 -4.15
N GLU A 107 14.66 4.92 -2.88
CA GLU A 107 15.95 4.80 -2.21
C GLU A 107 15.78 4.24 -0.78
N ALA A 108 16.86 4.27 0.00
CA ALA A 108 16.90 3.78 1.38
C ALA A 108 15.96 4.55 2.33
N LEU A 109 15.60 5.80 1.99
CA LEU A 109 14.67 6.60 2.76
C LEU A 109 13.23 6.23 2.44
N GLU A 110 12.43 6.11 3.49
CA GLU A 110 11.02 5.80 3.37
C GLU A 110 10.29 6.83 2.49
N THR A 111 9.55 6.30 1.53
CA THR A 111 8.75 7.07 0.59
C THR A 111 7.27 6.70 0.76
N HIS A 112 6.42 7.69 1.01
CA HIS A 112 4.98 7.51 0.98
C HIS A 112 4.51 7.52 -0.47
N LEU A 113 4.15 6.34 -0.97
CA LEU A 113 3.76 6.08 -2.33
C LEU A 113 2.27 5.81 -2.41
N CYS A 114 1.53 6.56 -3.23
CA CYS A 114 0.15 6.22 -3.56
C CYS A 114 -0.08 6.13 -5.06
N VAL A 115 -1.02 5.28 -5.47
CA VAL A 115 -1.52 5.16 -6.84
C VAL A 115 -3.04 5.27 -6.82
N THR A 116 -3.59 6.11 -7.69
CA THR A 116 -5.04 6.26 -7.89
C THR A 116 -5.41 5.83 -9.30
N TRP A 117 -6.55 5.19 -9.46
CA TRP A 117 -7.14 4.91 -10.78
C TRP A 117 -8.68 4.95 -10.72
N ASP A 118 -9.29 5.51 -11.76
CA ASP A 118 -10.76 5.54 -11.94
C ASP A 118 -11.15 4.93 -13.30
N SER A 119 -12.04 3.95 -13.30
CA SER A 119 -12.53 3.27 -14.51
C SER A 119 -13.28 4.22 -15.43
N SER A 120 -14.10 5.13 -14.88
CA SER A 120 -15.02 5.93 -15.69
C SER A 120 -14.27 6.87 -16.65
N SER A 121 -13.19 7.47 -16.17
CA SER A 121 -12.32 8.39 -16.92
C SER A 121 -11.07 7.71 -17.47
N GLY A 122 -10.63 6.62 -16.85
CA GLY A 122 -9.30 6.03 -17.03
C GLY A 122 -8.19 6.83 -16.33
N ALA A 123 -8.51 7.86 -15.55
CA ALA A 123 -7.50 8.71 -14.91
C ALA A 123 -6.66 7.88 -13.93
N ALA A 124 -5.35 7.84 -14.16
CA ALA A 124 -4.36 7.22 -13.31
C ALA A 124 -3.30 8.26 -12.91
N ALA A 125 -2.94 8.29 -11.63
CA ALA A 125 -1.89 9.17 -11.11
C ALA A 125 -1.14 8.48 -9.97
N LEU A 126 0.12 8.89 -9.80
CA LEU A 126 0.99 8.45 -8.73
C LEU A 126 1.27 9.64 -7.81
N PHE A 127 1.35 9.40 -6.51
CA PHE A 127 1.75 10.38 -5.52
C PHE A 127 3.01 9.89 -4.81
N MET A 128 3.98 10.77 -4.67
CA MET A 128 5.21 10.51 -3.93
C MET A 128 5.36 11.60 -2.87
N ASN A 129 5.36 11.21 -1.60
CA ASN A 129 5.46 12.12 -0.46
C ASN A 129 4.41 13.26 -0.53
N GLY A 130 3.16 12.88 -0.84
CA GLY A 130 2.02 13.80 -0.99
C GLY A 130 2.00 14.61 -2.29
N ARG A 131 3.01 14.50 -3.15
CA ARG A 131 3.10 15.23 -4.43
C ARG A 131 2.61 14.37 -5.59
N LYS A 132 1.63 14.89 -6.33
CA LYS A 132 1.01 14.20 -7.47
C LYS A 132 1.86 14.28 -8.74
N SER A 133 1.89 13.20 -9.51
CA SER A 133 2.43 13.13 -10.87
C SER A 133 1.48 13.81 -11.88
N LEU A 134 1.89 13.87 -13.15
CA LEU A 134 0.92 14.09 -14.22
C LEU A 134 -0.12 12.96 -14.22
N THR A 135 -1.37 13.30 -14.54
CA THR A 135 -2.44 12.32 -14.74
C THR A 135 -2.31 11.70 -16.12
N LYS A 136 -2.46 10.38 -16.21
CA LYS A 136 -2.45 9.61 -17.46
C LYS A 136 -3.82 8.94 -17.65
N ILE A 137 -4.16 8.58 -18.88
CA ILE A 137 -5.38 7.83 -19.18
C ILE A 137 -5.00 6.38 -19.43
N TYR A 138 -5.51 5.47 -18.61
CA TYR A 138 -5.19 4.06 -18.60
C TYR A 138 -6.43 3.22 -18.34
N LYS A 139 -6.66 2.21 -19.18
CA LYS A 139 -7.71 1.17 -19.00
C LYS A 139 -9.10 1.73 -18.68
N LYS A 140 -9.54 2.79 -19.38
CA LYS A 140 -10.90 3.34 -19.26
C LYS A 140 -11.96 2.25 -19.47
N GLY A 141 -12.97 2.19 -18.60
CA GLY A 141 -14.06 1.21 -18.63
C GLY A 141 -13.71 -0.16 -18.06
N HIS A 142 -12.45 -0.40 -17.67
CA HIS A 142 -12.00 -1.66 -17.11
C HIS A 142 -12.60 -1.92 -15.71
N ALA A 143 -12.52 -3.16 -15.23
CA ALA A 143 -12.93 -3.56 -13.90
C ALA A 143 -11.90 -4.53 -13.34
N ILE A 144 -11.58 -4.40 -12.06
CA ILE A 144 -10.77 -5.38 -11.33
C ILE A 144 -11.75 -6.34 -10.69
N HIS A 145 -11.61 -7.63 -10.97
CA HIS A 145 -12.52 -8.65 -10.47
C HIS A 145 -12.00 -9.31 -9.19
N SER A 146 -12.94 -9.69 -8.31
CA SER A 146 -12.66 -10.43 -7.09
C SER A 146 -12.16 -11.86 -7.38
N GLY A 147 -11.73 -12.58 -6.33
CA GLY A 147 -11.33 -14.00 -6.41
C GLY A 147 -9.82 -14.23 -6.46
N GLY A 148 -9.03 -13.16 -6.44
CA GLY A 148 -7.59 -13.23 -6.33
C GLY A 148 -7.05 -13.11 -4.91
N LYS A 149 -5.72 -13.08 -4.83
CA LYS A 149 -4.96 -12.87 -3.60
C LYS A 149 -3.99 -11.72 -3.76
N VAL A 150 -3.75 -10.99 -2.66
CA VAL A 150 -2.77 -9.91 -2.62
C VAL A 150 -1.49 -10.41 -1.98
N ILE A 151 -0.37 -10.22 -2.68
CA ILE A 151 0.96 -10.68 -2.32
C ILE A 151 1.91 -9.48 -2.28
N ILE A 152 2.67 -9.37 -1.20
CA ILE A 152 3.77 -8.42 -1.03
C ILE A 152 5.08 -9.21 -0.98
N GLY A 153 6.10 -8.74 -1.69
CA GLY A 153 7.44 -9.34 -1.72
C GLY A 153 7.77 -10.12 -2.98
N GLN A 154 6.75 -10.62 -3.70
CA GLN A 154 6.91 -11.45 -4.89
C GLN A 154 5.83 -11.13 -5.93
N ASP A 155 6.15 -11.43 -7.19
CA ASP A 155 5.20 -11.42 -8.29
C ASP A 155 4.78 -12.85 -8.65
N PRO A 156 3.53 -13.26 -8.38
CA PRO A 156 3.03 -14.59 -8.71
C PRO A 156 2.70 -14.72 -10.21
N ASP A 157 3.59 -15.33 -11.00
CA ASP A 157 3.32 -15.69 -12.40
C ASP A 157 2.26 -16.81 -12.53
N GLY A 158 2.10 -17.65 -11.50
CA GLY A 158 1.00 -18.62 -11.36
C GLY A 158 0.03 -18.24 -10.24
N TYR A 159 -1.07 -18.99 -10.03
CA TYR A 159 -1.95 -18.79 -8.86
C TYR A 159 -1.21 -19.19 -7.57
N LEU A 160 -0.40 -18.25 -7.04
CA LEU A 160 0.47 -18.38 -5.86
C LEU A 160 1.72 -19.25 -6.05
N GLY A 161 2.47 -18.98 -7.11
CA GLY A 161 3.75 -19.63 -7.35
C GLY A 161 4.46 -19.07 -8.57
N SER A 162 5.49 -19.79 -9.01
CA SER A 162 6.35 -19.38 -10.13
C SER A 162 7.09 -18.06 -9.89
N PHE A 163 7.43 -17.78 -8.64
CA PHE A 163 8.13 -16.56 -8.26
C PHE A 163 9.56 -16.51 -8.83
N ASP A 164 9.92 -15.39 -9.45
CA ASP A 164 11.30 -15.08 -9.82
C ASP A 164 12.01 -14.30 -8.70
N GLN A 165 13.07 -14.90 -8.14
CA GLN A 165 13.92 -14.22 -7.16
C GLN A 165 14.53 -12.92 -7.71
N LYS A 166 14.61 -12.72 -9.03
CA LYS A 166 15.09 -11.49 -9.68
C LYS A 166 14.05 -10.38 -9.78
N GLN A 167 12.81 -10.65 -9.40
CA GLN A 167 11.72 -9.66 -9.35
C GLN A 167 11.28 -9.36 -7.91
N CYS A 168 11.77 -10.13 -6.93
CA CYS A 168 11.39 -9.97 -5.53
C CYS A 168 11.77 -8.60 -4.96
N PHE A 169 11.00 -8.17 -3.96
CA PHE A 169 11.29 -6.99 -3.15
C PHE A 169 12.33 -7.29 -2.07
N ILE A 170 13.20 -6.32 -1.81
CA ILE A 170 14.12 -6.29 -0.67
C ILE A 170 14.06 -4.87 -0.08
N GLY A 171 13.83 -4.77 1.22
CA GLY A 171 13.65 -3.50 1.90
C GLY A 171 12.53 -3.53 2.93
N GLU A 172 11.91 -2.39 3.17
CA GLU A 172 10.84 -2.21 4.14
C GLU A 172 9.55 -1.73 3.48
N ILE A 173 8.43 -2.34 3.85
CA ILE A 173 7.08 -1.88 3.48
C ILE A 173 6.21 -1.78 4.73
N SER A 174 5.50 -0.66 4.87
CA SER A 174 4.56 -0.41 5.97
C SER A 174 3.36 0.40 5.47
N ASP A 175 2.39 0.63 6.35
CA ASP A 175 1.28 1.57 6.13
C ASP A 175 0.47 1.32 4.84
N ILE A 176 0.28 0.04 4.48
CA ILE A 176 -0.49 -0.34 3.30
C ILE A 176 -1.98 -0.12 3.58
N ASN A 177 -2.57 0.82 2.85
CA ASN A 177 -3.99 1.14 2.92
C ASN A 177 -4.59 1.21 1.52
N MET A 178 -5.83 0.77 1.38
CA MET A 178 -6.52 0.79 0.09
C MET A 178 -8.00 1.12 0.25
N TRP A 179 -8.49 1.93 -0.69
CA TRP A 179 -9.88 2.32 -0.85
C TRP A 179 -10.39 1.87 -2.21
N ASP A 180 -11.68 1.55 -2.30
CA ASP A 180 -12.40 1.29 -3.55
C ASP A 180 -12.87 2.57 -4.28
N SER A 181 -12.23 3.69 -3.97
CA SER A 181 -12.54 5.01 -4.52
C SER A 181 -11.26 5.83 -4.72
N VAL A 182 -11.29 6.81 -5.62
CA VAL A 182 -10.22 7.81 -5.73
C VAL A 182 -10.35 8.82 -4.60
N LEU A 183 -9.31 8.93 -3.76
CA LEU A 183 -9.19 9.97 -2.74
C LEU A 183 -8.85 11.32 -3.38
N SER A 184 -9.22 12.42 -2.73
CA SER A 184 -8.79 13.75 -3.16
C SER A 184 -7.29 13.95 -2.95
N ASP A 185 -6.68 14.77 -3.80
CA ASP A 185 -5.27 15.17 -3.67
C ASP A 185 -4.95 15.70 -2.25
N SER A 186 -5.87 16.47 -1.66
CA SER A 186 -5.74 17.00 -0.29
C SER A 186 -5.73 15.90 0.77
N THR A 187 -6.54 14.85 0.60
CA THR A 187 -6.58 13.72 1.56
C THR A 187 -5.26 12.97 1.55
N ILE A 188 -4.66 12.76 0.37
CA ILE A 188 -3.35 12.10 0.24
C ILE A 188 -2.23 12.97 0.83
N GLN A 189 -2.31 14.29 0.63
CA GLN A 189 -1.37 15.25 1.26
C GLN A 189 -1.49 15.26 2.78
N ASP A 190 -2.71 15.25 3.30
CA ASP A 190 -2.99 15.21 4.73
C ASP A 190 -2.50 13.91 5.37
N MET A 191 -2.67 12.77 4.68
CA MET A 191 -2.13 11.47 5.09
C MET A 191 -0.60 11.50 5.19
N TYR A 192 0.08 12.03 4.17
CA TYR A 192 1.54 12.20 4.19
C TYR A 192 2.00 13.10 5.36
N ALA A 193 1.25 14.17 5.63
CA ALA A 193 1.53 15.10 6.73
C ALA A 193 1.19 14.55 8.13
N GLY A 194 0.78 13.28 8.24
CA GLY A 194 0.43 12.64 9.51
C GLY A 194 -0.89 13.12 10.11
N LYS A 195 -1.76 13.74 9.31
CA LYS A 195 -3.10 14.12 9.77
C LYS A 195 -4.04 12.93 9.71
N ARG A 196 -5.08 13.00 10.55
CA ARG A 196 -6.14 11.99 10.55
C ARG A 196 -6.94 12.04 9.26
N VAL A 197 -6.97 10.93 8.53
CA VAL A 197 -7.73 10.72 7.30
C VAL A 197 -8.68 9.53 7.46
N PRO A 198 -9.69 9.36 6.59
CA PRO A 198 -10.51 8.15 6.57
C PRO A 198 -9.63 6.91 6.39
N ARG A 199 -9.92 5.83 7.12
CA ARG A 199 -9.21 4.55 7.01
C ARG A 199 -9.56 3.85 5.70
N GLY A 200 -8.65 3.01 5.21
CA GLY A 200 -8.89 2.18 4.03
C GLY A 200 -10.03 1.19 4.26
N ASN A 201 -10.86 0.98 3.24
CA ASN A 201 -12.01 0.09 3.32
C ASN A 201 -11.82 -1.24 2.55
N VAL A 202 -10.70 -1.38 1.83
CA VAL A 202 -10.22 -2.63 1.22
C VAL A 202 -9.07 -3.18 2.04
N PHE A 203 -8.08 -2.33 2.33
CA PHE A 203 -6.97 -2.62 3.25
C PHE A 203 -6.84 -1.48 4.24
N ASP A 204 -6.65 -1.84 5.51
CA ASP A 204 -6.42 -0.94 6.63
C ASP A 204 -5.22 -1.50 7.41
N TRP A 205 -4.08 -0.81 7.39
CA TRP A 205 -2.82 -1.40 7.85
C TRP A 205 -2.85 -1.94 9.28
N GLU A 206 -3.59 -1.27 10.17
CA GLU A 206 -3.67 -1.71 11.57
C GLU A 206 -4.49 -2.99 11.72
N ASN A 207 -5.56 -3.15 10.92
CA ASN A 207 -6.55 -4.23 11.05
C ASN A 207 -6.43 -5.36 10.03
N THR A 208 -5.64 -5.18 8.97
CA THR A 208 -5.44 -6.18 7.92
C THR A 208 -4.67 -7.37 8.46
N GLU A 209 -5.19 -8.58 8.25
CA GLU A 209 -4.50 -9.82 8.59
C GLU A 209 -3.33 -10.05 7.62
N LEU A 210 -2.16 -10.34 8.20
CA LEU A 210 -0.93 -10.63 7.47
C LEU A 210 -0.61 -12.13 7.60
N LYS A 211 -0.55 -12.86 6.47
CA LYS A 211 -0.07 -14.24 6.44
C LYS A 211 1.36 -14.28 5.93
N ILE A 212 2.30 -14.42 6.86
CA ILE A 212 3.74 -14.38 6.60
C ILE A 212 4.21 -15.74 6.09
N ASN A 213 4.96 -15.74 4.98
CA ASN A 213 5.57 -16.92 4.39
C ASN A 213 7.06 -16.66 4.13
N GLY A 214 7.91 -17.63 4.50
CA GLY A 214 9.36 -17.51 4.32
C GLY A 214 10.01 -16.56 5.33
N LYS A 215 11.06 -15.85 4.90
CA LYS A 215 11.92 -15.02 5.77
C LYS A 215 11.52 -13.55 5.68
N VAL A 216 10.37 -13.21 6.26
CA VAL A 216 9.90 -11.83 6.41
C VAL A 216 9.76 -11.53 7.89
N GLU A 217 10.38 -10.44 8.35
CA GLU A 217 10.25 -9.99 9.73
C GLU A 217 9.19 -8.91 9.83
N VAL A 218 8.34 -8.96 10.87
CA VAL A 218 7.39 -7.88 11.18
C VAL A 218 7.85 -7.18 12.44
N ILE A 219 8.41 -5.99 12.26
CA ILE A 219 8.89 -5.16 13.35
C ILE A 219 7.73 -4.29 13.82
N THR A 220 7.54 -4.25 15.14
CA THR A 220 6.54 -3.41 15.79
C THR A 220 7.26 -2.34 16.62
N ARG A 221 6.89 -1.07 16.45
CA ARG A 221 7.42 0.06 17.22
C ARG A 221 6.28 0.87 17.81
N GLU A 222 6.47 1.30 19.05
CA GLU A 222 5.57 2.22 19.74
C GLU A 222 6.06 3.65 19.54
N LEU A 223 5.14 4.56 19.21
CA LEU A 223 5.37 6.01 19.16
C LEU A 223 4.92 6.71 20.45
#